data_AF-A0A5P8KHK5-F1
#
_entry.id   AF-A0A5P8KHK5-F1
#
_cell.length_a   1.000
_cell.length_b   1.000
_cell.length_c   1.000
_cell.angle_alpha   90.00
_cell.angle_beta   90.00
_cell.angle_gamma   90.00
#
_symmetry.space_group_name_H-M   'P 1'
#
loop_
_entity.id
_entity.type
_entity.pdbx_description
1 polymer ?
#
loop_
_entity_poly.entity_id
_entity_poly.type
_entity_poly.pdbx_seq_one_letter_code
_entity_poly.pdbx_strand_id
1 'polypeptide(L)'
;MALARRTDCRLFDFERADDRAAMGRLLGLIVERDQEIAPSDPPLMLSALVNYLGSNDAGSGFYQLAKELRLLPMSASADEKFVFWAKQVKRIHECYGGGEAVRR
;
A
#
# COMPACT_ATOMS: atom_id res chain seq x y z
N MET A 1 17.71 4.46 -6.42
CA MET A 1 18.82 5.40 -6.73
C MET A 1 18.44 6.55 -7.67
N ALA A 2 17.54 6.40 -8.64
CA ALA A 2 17.21 7.48 -9.59
C ALA A 2 16.38 8.63 -9.00
N LEU A 3 15.48 8.37 -8.04
CA LEU A 3 14.56 9.40 -7.52
C LEU A 3 15.26 10.42 -6.63
N ALA A 4 16.01 9.99 -5.62
CA ALA A 4 16.72 10.88 -4.69
C ALA A 4 17.72 11.81 -5.40
N ARG A 5 18.42 11.30 -6.42
CA ARG A 5 19.32 12.13 -7.25
C ARG A 5 18.60 13.21 -8.05
N ARG A 6 17.32 13.01 -8.39
CA ARG A 6 16.52 13.94 -9.19
C ARG A 6 15.79 14.97 -8.34
N THR A 7 15.50 14.65 -7.08
CA THR A 7 14.71 15.51 -6.18
C THR A 7 15.55 16.16 -5.08
N ASP A 8 16.85 15.82 -4.99
CA ASP A 8 17.76 16.20 -3.90
C ASP A 8 17.23 15.85 -2.50
N CYS A 9 16.26 14.92 -2.45
CA CYS A 9 15.68 14.45 -1.20
C CYS A 9 16.58 13.37 -0.59
N ARG A 10 16.74 13.43 0.73
CA ARG A 10 17.38 12.37 1.51
C ARG A 10 16.68 11.02 1.23
N LEU A 11 17.49 9.98 0.99
CA LEU A 11 17.00 8.60 0.89
C LEU A 11 16.43 8.12 2.23
N PHE A 12 15.38 7.31 2.18
CA PHE A 12 14.93 6.56 3.35
C PHE A 12 15.99 5.53 3.76
N ASP A 13 16.35 5.54 5.03
CA ASP A 13 17.17 4.52 5.67
C ASP A 13 16.27 3.58 6.47
N PHE A 14 15.94 2.43 5.89
CA PHE A 14 14.98 1.50 6.48
C PHE A 14 15.50 0.75 7.72
N GLU A 15 16.78 0.88 8.07
CA GLU A 15 17.28 0.43 9.38
C GLU A 15 16.73 1.31 10.52
N ARG A 16 16.41 2.57 10.23
CA ARG A 16 15.85 3.52 11.21
C ARG A 16 14.34 3.39 11.33
N ALA A 17 13.86 3.27 12.56
CA ALA A 17 12.43 3.18 12.86
C ALA A 17 11.65 4.41 12.35
N ASP A 18 12.22 5.61 12.49
CA ASP A 18 11.58 6.86 12.06
C ASP A 18 11.38 6.93 10.54
N ASP A 19 12.37 6.48 9.77
CA ASP A 19 12.29 6.47 8.31
C ASP A 19 11.29 5.40 7.83
N ARG A 20 11.18 4.25 8.52
CA ARG A 20 10.10 3.26 8.29
C ARG A 20 8.72 3.86 8.57
N ALA A 21 8.58 4.60 9.67
CA ALA A 21 7.32 5.26 10.03
C ALA A 21 6.96 6.35 9.01
N ALA A 22 7.94 7.14 8.56
CA ALA A 22 7.77 8.17 7.54
C ALA A 22 7.31 7.58 6.20
N MET A 23 7.87 6.44 5.78
CA MET A 23 7.39 5.71 4.59
C MET A 23 5.95 5.22 4.78
N GLY A 24 5.62 4.65 5.94
CA GLY A 24 4.24 4.25 6.27
C GLY A 24 3.25 5.41 6.16
N ARG A 25 3.61 6.57 6.70
CA ARG A 25 2.82 7.80 6.60
C ARG A 25 2.64 8.26 5.15
N LEU A 26 3.71 8.25 4.36
CA LEU A 26 3.65 8.64 2.95
C LEU A 26 2.70 7.73 2.16
N LEU A 27 2.76 6.42 2.40
CA LEU A 27 1.85 5.45 1.78
C LEU A 27 0.39 5.68 2.20
N GLY A 28 0.15 6.04 3.46
CA GLY A 28 -1.19 6.44 3.93
C GLY A 28 -1.74 7.66 3.20
N LEU A 29 -0.93 8.72 3.06
CA LEU A 29 -1.32 9.91 2.31
C LEU A 29 -1.62 9.61 0.84
N ILE A 30 -0.88 8.70 0.21
CA ILE A 30 -1.15 8.26 -1.17
C ILE A 30 -2.51 7.56 -1.25
N VAL A 31 -2.83 6.68 -0.29
CA VAL A 31 -4.11 5.97 -0.24
C VAL A 31 -5.28 6.94 -0.04
N GLU A 32 -5.17 7.88 0.89
CA GLU A 32 -6.18 8.92 1.12
C GLU A 32 -6.41 9.74 -0.16
N ARG A 33 -5.32 10.18 -0.80
CA ARG A 33 -5.39 11.01 -2.01
C ARG A 33 -5.95 10.24 -3.22
N ASP A 34 -5.62 8.96 -3.36
CA ASP A 34 -6.17 8.10 -4.40
C ASP A 34 -7.68 7.95 -4.25
N GLN A 35 -8.17 7.74 -3.02
CA GLN A 35 -9.60 7.65 -2.73
C GLN A 35 -10.35 8.96 -3.04
N GLU A 36 -9.72 10.12 -2.86
CA GLU A 36 -10.30 11.41 -3.24
C GLU A 36 -10.41 11.60 -4.75
N ILE A 37 -9.41 11.14 -5.51
CA ILE A 37 -9.31 11.37 -6.96
C ILE A 37 -10.09 10.31 -7.75
N ALA A 38 -10.04 9.06 -7.30
CA ALA A 38 -10.61 7.89 -7.95
C ALA A 38 -11.27 6.97 -6.90
N PRO A 39 -12.43 7.37 -6.35
CA PRO A 39 -13.10 6.59 -5.31
C PRO A 39 -13.50 5.20 -5.81
N SER A 40 -13.32 4.21 -4.95
CA SER A 40 -13.71 2.82 -5.21
C SER A 40 -14.48 2.23 -4.03
N ASP A 41 -15.39 1.29 -4.31
CA ASP A 41 -16.14 0.57 -3.27
C ASP A 41 -15.89 -0.95 -3.31
N PRO A 42 -15.35 -1.56 -2.23
CA PRO A 42 -14.65 -0.90 -1.12
C PRO A 42 -13.37 -0.17 -1.55
N PRO A 43 -12.85 0.74 -0.70
CA PRO A 43 -11.63 1.49 -0.96
C PRO A 43 -10.42 0.61 -1.28
N LEU A 44 -9.71 0.98 -2.34
CA LEU A 44 -8.45 0.39 -2.74
C LEU A 44 -7.30 1.06 -2.01
N MET A 45 -6.31 0.26 -1.64
CA MET A 45 -5.12 0.74 -0.95
C MET A 45 -3.90 0.39 -1.78
N LEU A 46 -3.43 1.32 -2.63
CA LEU A 46 -2.25 1.09 -3.49
C LEU A 46 -1.00 0.65 -2.71
N SER A 47 -0.91 1.03 -1.44
CA SER A 47 0.10 0.55 -0.49
C SER A 47 0.14 -0.97 -0.33
N ALA A 48 -0.90 -1.71 -0.73
CA ALA A 48 -0.94 -3.18 -0.72
C ALA A 48 0.08 -3.81 -1.68
N LEU A 49 0.54 -3.09 -2.71
CA LEU A 49 1.59 -3.55 -3.62
C LEU A 49 2.99 -3.46 -3.02
N VAL A 50 3.15 -2.77 -1.88
CA VAL A 50 4.44 -2.60 -1.23
C VAL A 50 4.66 -3.74 -0.23
N ASN A 51 5.57 -4.65 -0.58
CA ASN A 51 5.98 -5.72 0.31
C ASN A 51 6.95 -5.23 1.38
N TYR A 52 6.83 -5.77 2.58
CA TYR A 52 7.78 -5.49 3.65
C TYR A 52 9.14 -6.14 3.33
N LEU A 53 10.24 -5.39 3.51
CA LEU A 53 11.60 -5.89 3.27
C LEU A 53 11.84 -7.19 4.07
N GLY A 54 12.18 -8.27 3.37
CA GLY A 54 12.44 -9.58 3.97
C GLY A 54 11.19 -10.41 4.29
N SER A 55 10.00 -9.98 3.87
CA SER A 55 8.75 -10.75 4.00
C SER A 55 8.01 -10.86 2.67
N ASN A 56 7.20 -11.90 2.53
CA ASN A 56 6.25 -12.07 1.44
C ASN A 56 4.82 -11.67 1.87
N ASP A 57 4.73 -10.61 2.69
CA ASP A 57 3.49 -10.09 3.25
C ASP A 57 3.54 -8.55 3.27
N ALA A 58 2.36 -7.93 3.34
CA ALA A 58 2.25 -6.50 3.58
C ALA A 58 2.82 -6.14 4.97
N GLY A 59 3.41 -4.95 5.07
CA GLY A 59 3.95 -4.45 6.33
C GLY A 59 2.87 -4.17 7.37
N SER A 60 3.25 -4.14 8.66
CA SER A 60 2.34 -3.79 9.76
C SER A 60 1.64 -2.44 9.58
N GLY A 61 2.31 -1.47 8.94
CA GLY A 61 1.73 -0.17 8.61
C GLY A 61 0.53 -0.25 7.65
N PHE A 62 0.54 -1.18 6.70
CA PHE A 62 -0.60 -1.41 5.80
C PHE A 62 -1.84 -1.88 6.58
N TYR A 63 -1.66 -2.90 7.42
CA TYR A 63 -2.76 -3.43 8.23
C TYR A 63 -3.26 -2.43 9.27
N GLN A 64 -2.37 -1.60 9.83
CA GLN A 64 -2.74 -0.55 10.76
C GLN A 64 -3.60 0.52 10.07
N LEU A 65 -3.19 0.98 8.89
CA LEU A 65 -3.98 1.92 8.09
C LEU A 65 -5.34 1.33 7.68
N ALA A 66 -5.38 0.06 7.26
CA ALA A 66 -6.63 -0.61 6.90
C ALA A 66 -7.63 -0.64 8.06
N LYS A 67 -7.13 -0.78 9.30
CA LYS A 67 -7.95 -0.71 10.51
C LYS A 67 -8.45 0.70 10.81
N GLU A 68 -7.60 1.70 10.67
CA GLU A 68 -7.97 3.11 10.86
C GLU A 68 -9.06 3.54 9.87
N LEU A 69 -8.95 3.08 8.62
CA LEU A 69 -9.96 3.26 7.57
C LEU A 69 -11.19 2.34 7.73
N ARG A 70 -11.24 1.52 8.79
CA ARG A 70 -12.32 0.55 9.08
C ARG A 70 -12.56 -0.48 7.97
N LEU A 71 -11.57 -0.72 7.12
CA LEU A 71 -11.59 -1.74 6.06
C LEU A 71 -11.26 -3.13 6.60
N LEU A 72 -10.56 -3.18 7.74
CA LEU A 72 -10.18 -4.39 8.44
C LEU A 72 -10.56 -4.28 9.94
N PRO A 73 -11.15 -5.31 10.56
CA PRO A 73 -11.44 -5.28 11.99
C PRO A 73 -10.19 -5.08 12.86
N MET A 74 -10.33 -4.36 13.98
CA MET A 74 -9.24 -4.17 14.94
C MET A 74 -8.72 -5.50 15.49
N SER A 75 -9.61 -6.49 15.63
CA SER A 75 -9.35 -7.84 16.11
C SER A 75 -8.98 -8.85 15.01
N ALA A 76 -8.73 -8.40 13.77
CA ALA A 76 -8.47 -9.30 12.65
C ALA A 76 -7.28 -10.24 12.92
N SER A 77 -7.55 -11.53 12.74
CA SER A 77 -6.59 -12.62 12.78
C SER A 77 -5.56 -12.54 11.65
N ALA A 78 -4.53 -13.39 11.71
CA ALA A 78 -3.52 -13.48 10.65
C ALA A 78 -4.14 -13.88 9.30
N ASP A 79 -5.06 -14.85 9.30
CA ASP A 79 -5.75 -15.31 8.09
C ASP A 79 -6.64 -14.22 7.50
N GLU A 80 -7.38 -13.48 8.34
CA GLU A 80 -8.22 -12.36 7.88
C GLU A 80 -7.39 -11.24 7.26
N LYS A 81 -6.22 -10.94 7.84
CA LYS A 81 -5.25 -10.00 7.28
C LYS A 81 -4.75 -10.46 5.92
N PHE A 82 -4.33 -11.72 5.81
CA PHE A 82 -3.82 -12.28 4.56
C PHE A 82 -4.89 -12.27 3.46
N VAL A 83 -6.11 -12.73 3.77
CA VAL A 83 -7.23 -12.71 2.83
C VAL A 83 -7.58 -11.29 2.39
N PHE A 84 -7.57 -10.33 3.33
CA PHE A 84 -7.78 -8.92 3.01
C PHE A 84 -6.71 -8.39 2.05
N TRP A 85 -5.43 -8.65 2.35
CA TRP A 85 -4.31 -8.21 1.51
C TRP A 85 -4.38 -8.82 0.11
N ALA A 86 -4.58 -10.13 0.00
CA ALA A 86 -4.70 -10.83 -1.28
C ALA A 86 -5.84 -10.27 -2.14
N LYS A 87 -7.00 -9.93 -1.53
CA LYS A 87 -8.12 -9.29 -2.22
C LYS A 87 -7.76 -7.89 -2.72
N GLN A 88 -7.05 -7.09 -1.93
CA GLN A 88 -6.58 -5.76 -2.33
C GLN A 88 -5.65 -5.85 -3.54
N VAL A 89 -4.62 -6.72 -3.48
CA VAL A 89 -3.66 -6.93 -4.59
C VAL A 89 -4.38 -7.35 -5.87
N LYS A 90 -5.29 -8.33 -5.78
CA LYS A 90 -6.07 -8.79 -6.94
C LYS A 90 -6.84 -7.65 -7.60
N ARG A 91 -7.57 -6.85 -6.80
CA ARG A 91 -8.38 -5.74 -7.34
C ARG A 91 -7.53 -4.63 -7.93
N ILE A 92 -6.37 -4.33 -7.34
CA ILE A 92 -5.43 -3.38 -7.91
C ILE A 92 -4.96 -3.85 -9.29
N HIS A 93 -4.66 -5.15 -9.45
CA HIS A 93 -4.35 -5.71 -10.76
C HIS A 93 -5.53 -5.68 -11.74
N GLU A 94 -6.77 -5.86 -11.29
CA GLU A 94 -7.96 -5.73 -12.15
C GLU A 94 -8.16 -4.28 -12.61
N CYS A 95 -7.97 -3.30 -11.73
CA CYS A 95 -8.14 -1.89 -12.03
C CYS A 95 -7.01 -1.31 -12.90
N TYR A 96 -5.76 -1.71 -12.66
CA TYR A 96 -4.58 -1.10 -13.27
C TYR A 96 -3.79 -2.02 -14.20
N GLY A 97 -3.99 -3.33 -14.14
CA GLY A 97 -3.31 -4.32 -15.00
C GLY A 97 -3.90 -4.45 -16.41
N GLY A 98 -5.01 -3.79 -16.69
CA GLY A 98 -5.73 -3.84 -17.97
C GLY A 98 -5.25 -2.85 -19.05
N GLY A 99 -4.05 -2.29 -18.94
CA GLY A 99 -3.49 -1.41 -19.96
C GLY A 99 -2.54 -2.16 -20.91
N GLU A 100 -2.96 -2.37 -22.17
CA GLU A 100 -2.15 -2.87 -23.31
C GLU A 100 -2.07 -4.39 -23.62
N ALA A 101 -3.16 -5.16 -23.46
CA ALA A 101 -3.28 -6.46 -24.16
C ALA A 101 -4.48 -6.56 -25.13
N VAL A 102 -5.33 -5.52 -25.23
CA VAL A 102 -6.48 -5.45 -26.16
C VAL A 102 -6.38 -4.18 -27.01
N ARG A 103 -5.26 -4.01 -27.71
CA ARG A 103 -5.13 -3.13 -28.88
C ARG A 103 -3.99 -3.65 -29.77
N ARG A 104 -4.15 -4.85 -30.33
CA ARG A 104 -3.53 -5.27 -31.59
C ARG A 104 -4.42 -6.30 -32.28
#